data_AF-A0A1R1C605-F1
#
_entry.id   AF-A0A1R1C605-F1
#
_cell.length_a   1.000
_cell.length_b   1.000
_cell.length_c   1.000
_cell.angle_alpha   90.00
_cell.angle_beta   90.00
_cell.angle_gamma   90.00
#
_symmetry.space_group_name_H-M   'P 1'
#
loop_
_entity.id
_entity.type
_entity.pdbx_description
1 polymer ?
#
loop_
_entity_poly.entity_id
_entity_poly.type
_entity_poly.pdbx_seq_one_letter_code
_entity_poly.pdbx_strand_id
1 'polypeptide(L)'
;MNVNTKDFRKLIRVYFAPKLHEVGFMGTDHHFVKTTDNHFIYTLVIQADKSGGSCVMEMGVHLDFLPNSIGEFKSSNEMTTYDCEFRKRLNKNPNWFQFHWRR
;
A
#
# COMPACT_ATOMS: atom_id res chain seq x y z
N MET A 1 8.07 23.74 0.33
CA MET A 1 8.71 23.00 1.45
C MET A 1 9.04 21.61 0.94
N ASN A 2 10.31 21.21 0.96
CA ASN A 2 10.69 19.85 0.61
C ASN A 2 10.49 18.97 1.85
N VAL A 3 9.40 18.19 1.88
CA VAL A 3 9.14 17.24 2.97
C VAL A 3 10.07 16.05 2.76
N ASN A 4 11.01 15.84 3.67
CA ASN A 4 11.85 14.64 3.64
C ASN A 4 11.03 13.40 4.08
N THR A 5 11.55 12.20 3.84
CA THR A 5 10.86 10.95 4.16
C THR A 5 10.45 10.82 5.63
N LYS A 6 11.27 11.33 6.56
CA LYS A 6 10.99 11.26 8.00
C LYS A 6 9.79 12.14 8.38
N ASP A 7 9.76 13.36 7.86
CA ASP A 7 8.65 14.28 8.09
C ASP A 7 7.38 13.77 7.41
N PHE A 8 7.49 13.16 6.22
CA PHE A 8 6.36 12.54 5.54
C PHE A 8 5.77 11.36 6.35
N ARG A 9 6.61 10.47 6.88
CA ARG A 9 6.16 9.39 7.77
C ARG A 9 5.48 9.91 9.02
N LYS A 10 5.96 11.03 9.58
CA LYS A 10 5.28 11.71 10.70
C LYS A 10 3.88 12.17 10.30
N LEU A 11 3.70 12.72 9.10
CA LEU A 11 2.38 13.12 8.60
C LEU A 11 1.45 11.91 8.41
N ILE A 12 1.93 10.80 7.85
CA ILE A 12 1.13 9.56 7.75
C ILE A 12 0.64 9.15 9.14
N ARG A 13 1.54 9.09 10.12
CA ARG A 13 1.20 8.68 11.48
C ARG A 13 0.19 9.60 12.15
N VAL A 14 0.31 10.92 11.96
CA VAL A 14 -0.54 11.91 12.66
C VAL A 14 -1.91 12.05 12.00
N TYR A 15 -2.00 11.98 10.67
CA TYR A 15 -3.22 12.34 9.95
C TYR A 15 -3.86 11.17 9.21
N PHE A 16 -3.08 10.27 8.60
CA PHE A 16 -3.62 9.26 7.70
C PHE A 16 -3.89 7.93 8.39
N ALA A 17 -2.94 7.44 9.21
CA ALA A 17 -3.09 6.20 9.95
C ALA A 17 -4.36 6.18 10.82
N PRO A 18 -4.71 7.24 11.58
CA PRO A 18 -5.95 7.25 12.36
C PRO A 18 -7.21 7.07 11.50
N LYS A 19 -7.24 7.66 10.30
CA LYS A 19 -8.37 7.52 9.37
C LYS A 19 -8.49 6.13 8.76
N LEU A 20 -7.36 5.48 8.52
CA LEU A 20 -7.35 4.08 8.11
C LEU A 20 -7.80 3.14 9.24
N HIS A 21 -7.40 3.44 10.48
CA HIS A 21 -7.83 2.69 11.66
C HIS A 21 -9.35 2.81 11.89
N GLU A 22 -9.93 4.00 11.69
CA GLU A 22 -11.39 4.23 11.74
C GLU A 22 -12.18 3.32 10.79
N VAL A 23 -11.60 2.94 9.63
CA VAL A 23 -12.25 2.06 8.64
C VAL A 23 -11.77 0.60 8.70
N GLY A 24 -11.06 0.24 9.79
CA GLY A 24 -10.71 -1.15 10.11
C GLY A 24 -9.39 -1.65 9.52
N PHE A 25 -8.55 -0.78 8.96
CA PHE A 25 -7.17 -1.17 8.67
C PHE A 25 -6.35 -1.19 9.96
N MET A 26 -5.41 -2.12 10.03
CA MET A 26 -4.35 -2.21 11.02
C MET A 26 -3.01 -1.83 10.35
N GLY A 27 -1.98 -1.60 11.15
CA GLY A 27 -0.64 -1.27 10.66
C GLY A 27 -0.23 0.17 10.94
N THR A 28 1.03 0.48 10.62
CA THR A 28 1.69 1.74 10.98
C THR A 28 2.70 2.15 9.91
N ASP A 29 3.28 3.34 10.09
CA ASP A 29 4.30 3.94 9.23
C ASP A 29 3.84 4.16 7.79
N HIS A 30 3.93 3.14 6.95
CA HIS A 30 3.58 3.23 5.53
C HIS A 30 2.89 1.99 4.99
N HIS A 31 2.61 1.00 5.83
CA HIS A 31 1.99 -0.27 5.45
C HIS A 31 0.77 -0.55 6.30
N PHE A 32 -0.35 -0.85 5.65
CA PHE A 32 -1.62 -1.09 6.30
C PHE A 32 -2.31 -2.31 5.70
N VAL A 33 -2.98 -3.09 6.54
CA VAL A 33 -3.71 -4.30 6.16
C VAL A 33 -5.09 -4.28 6.78
N LYS A 34 -6.11 -4.70 6.03
CA LYS A 34 -7.45 -4.97 6.55
C LYS A 34 -7.88 -6.36 6.10
N THR A 35 -8.29 -7.18 7.04
CA THR A 35 -8.98 -8.45 6.76
C THR A 35 -10.48 -8.29 6.92
N THR A 36 -11.24 -9.18 6.29
CA THR A 36 -12.70 -9.24 6.41
C THR A 36 -13.14 -10.69 6.55
N ASP A 37 -14.35 -10.91 7.05
CA ASP A 37 -14.91 -12.26 7.23
C ASP A 37 -15.21 -12.98 5.90
N ASN A 38 -15.13 -12.28 4.77
CA ASN A 38 -15.40 -12.81 3.42
C ASN A 38 -14.12 -13.17 2.66
N HIS A 39 -13.06 -13.59 3.38
CA HIS A 39 -11.79 -14.04 2.81
C HIS A 39 -10.95 -12.97 2.08
N PHE A 40 -11.33 -11.69 2.15
CA PHE A 40 -10.54 -10.62 1.53
C PHE A 40 -9.48 -10.07 2.48
N ILE A 41 -8.25 -9.96 1.96
CA ILE A 41 -7.14 -9.22 2.55
C ILE A 41 -6.88 -7.99 1.68
N TYR A 42 -7.05 -6.80 2.23
CA TYR A 42 -6.70 -5.53 1.59
C TYR A 42 -5.36 -5.03 2.13
N THR A 43 -4.46 -4.64 1.24
CA THR A 43 -3.18 -4.02 1.61
C THR A 43 -3.09 -2.61 1.03
N LEU A 44 -2.51 -1.68 1.79
CA LEU A 44 -2.26 -0.31 1.37
C LEU A 44 -0.83 0.07 1.76
N VAL A 45 -0.06 0.56 0.78
CA VAL A 45 1.31 1.04 1.00
C VAL A 45 1.46 2.44 0.45
N ILE A 46 2.00 3.37 1.25
CA ILE A 46 2.29 4.75 0.81
C ILE A 46 3.79 4.97 0.75
N GLN A 47 4.32 5.22 -0.44
CA GLN A 47 5.75 5.44 -0.64
C GLN A 47 6.01 6.91 -0.96
N ALA A 48 6.86 7.54 -0.15
CA ALA A 48 7.39 8.87 -0.46
C ALA A 48 8.35 8.79 -1.64
N ASP A 49 8.32 9.80 -2.51
CA ASP A 49 9.36 9.97 -3.52
C ASP A 49 10.70 10.33 -2.85
N LYS A 50 11.79 9.72 -3.32
CA LYS A 50 13.14 9.93 -2.75
C LYS A 50 13.63 11.37 -2.90
N SER A 51 13.20 12.06 -3.94
CA SER A 51 13.52 13.47 -4.22
C SER A 51 12.56 14.44 -3.51
N GLY A 52 11.51 13.93 -2.85
CA GLY A 52 10.51 14.71 -2.13
C GLY A 52 9.42 15.29 -3.03
N GLY A 53 8.41 15.91 -2.41
CA GLY A 53 7.36 16.64 -3.12
C GLY A 53 6.24 15.78 -3.76
N SER A 54 6.36 14.45 -3.71
CA SER A 54 5.27 13.55 -4.13
C SER A 54 5.29 12.22 -3.37
N CYS A 55 4.21 11.46 -3.50
CA CYS A 55 4.09 10.09 -3.02
C CYS A 55 3.23 9.26 -3.97
N VAL A 56 3.38 7.94 -3.91
CA VAL A 56 2.51 6.98 -4.57
C VAL A 56 1.81 6.12 -3.53
N MET A 57 0.60 5.68 -3.85
CA MET A 57 -0.11 4.69 -3.05
C MET A 57 -0.24 3.40 -3.86
N GLU A 58 0.21 2.29 -3.31
CA GLU A 58 -0.11 0.96 -3.81
C GLU A 58 -1.25 0.37 -3.00
N MET A 59 -2.17 -0.28 -3.71
CA MET A 59 -3.31 -0.98 -3.13
C MET A 59 -3.28 -2.41 -3.64
N GLY A 60 -3.51 -3.37 -2.75
CA GLY A 60 -3.60 -4.77 -3.07
C GLY A 60 -4.87 -5.40 -2.52
N VAL A 61 -5.38 -6.41 -3.23
CA VAL A 61 -6.44 -7.30 -2.76
C VAL A 61 -5.99 -8.73 -2.98
N HIS A 62 -6.11 -9.55 -1.94
CA HIS A 62 -5.84 -10.98 -1.99
C HIS A 62 -6.97 -11.76 -1.33
N LEU A 63 -7.01 -13.06 -1.61
CA LEU A 63 -7.94 -14.01 -1.01
C LEU A 63 -7.16 -14.92 -0.08
N ASP A 64 -7.54 -15.01 1.19
CA ASP A 64 -6.74 -15.68 2.23
C ASP A 64 -6.57 -17.20 2.06
N PHE A 65 -7.40 -17.81 1.21
CA PHE A 65 -7.34 -19.23 0.86
C PHE A 65 -6.50 -19.52 -0.39
N LEU A 66 -6.00 -18.50 -1.09
CA LEU A 66 -5.09 -18.68 -2.22
C LEU A 66 -3.64 -18.53 -1.76
N PRO A 67 -2.70 -19.27 -2.37
CA PRO A 67 -1.30 -18.93 -2.24
C PRO A 67 -0.99 -17.65 -3.01
N ASN A 68 0.08 -16.95 -2.63
CA ASN A 68 0.61 -15.85 -3.41
C ASN A 68 1.22 -16.33 -4.75
N SER A 69 1.73 -15.40 -5.55
CA SER A 69 2.27 -15.67 -6.89
C SER A 69 3.45 -16.64 -6.94
N ILE A 70 4.11 -16.93 -5.81
CA ILE A 70 5.22 -17.90 -5.72
C ILE A 70 4.80 -19.22 -5.04
N GLY A 71 3.50 -19.40 -4.77
CA GLY A 71 2.97 -20.64 -4.17
C GLY A 71 2.99 -20.67 -2.64
N GLU A 72 3.25 -19.55 -1.97
CA GLU A 72 3.31 -19.48 -0.51
C GLU A 72 2.00 -18.99 0.10
N PHE A 73 1.58 -19.62 1.19
CA PHE A 73 0.54 -19.09 2.08
C PHE A 73 1.18 -18.16 3.10
N LYS A 74 0.71 -16.91 3.16
CA LYS A 74 1.18 -15.91 4.10
C LYS A 74 0.07 -15.48 5.04
N SER A 75 0.42 -15.21 6.30
CA SER A 75 -0.53 -14.61 7.22
C SER A 75 -0.85 -13.17 6.79
N SER A 76 -2.06 -12.69 7.10
CA SER A 76 -2.48 -11.34 6.71
C SER A 76 -1.53 -10.24 7.19
N ASN A 77 -0.90 -10.40 8.35
CA ASN A 77 0.03 -9.42 8.90
C ASN A 77 1.37 -9.36 8.16
N GLU A 78 1.71 -10.40 7.39
CA GLU A 78 2.93 -10.49 6.57
C GLU A 78 2.68 -10.15 5.10
N MET A 79 1.41 -10.05 4.71
CA MET A 79 1.02 -9.76 3.33
C MET A 79 1.44 -8.35 2.94
N THR A 80 2.24 -8.26 1.88
CA THR A 80 2.52 -6.99 1.21
C THR A 80 1.62 -6.80 -0.01
N THR A 81 1.65 -5.61 -0.61
CA THR A 81 0.99 -5.40 -1.90
C THR A 81 1.53 -6.33 -2.99
N TYR A 82 2.78 -6.80 -2.90
CA TYR A 82 3.39 -7.70 -3.89
C TYR A 82 2.90 -9.13 -3.82
N ASP A 83 2.39 -9.55 -2.66
CA ASP A 83 1.80 -10.87 -2.47
C ASP A 83 0.35 -10.93 -2.95
N CYS A 84 -0.28 -9.77 -3.19
CA CYS A 84 -1.69 -9.69 -3.55
C CYS A 84 -1.97 -10.10 -4.99
N GLU A 85 -3.12 -10.75 -5.20
CA GLU A 85 -3.57 -11.24 -6.52
C GLU A 85 -3.90 -10.06 -7.43
N PHE A 86 -4.61 -9.07 -6.88
CA PHE A 86 -4.95 -7.85 -7.58
C PHE A 86 -4.16 -6.69 -6.98
N ARG A 87 -3.62 -5.84 -7.84
CA ARG A 87 -2.83 -4.67 -7.43
C ARG A 87 -3.16 -3.46 -8.27
N LYS A 88 -3.18 -2.29 -7.65
CA LYS A 88 -3.32 -1.00 -8.33
C LYS A 88 -2.46 0.06 -7.66
N ARG A 89 -1.66 0.77 -8.45
CA ARG A 89 -0.93 1.96 -7.99
C ARG A 89 -1.71 3.22 -8.34
N LEU A 90 -2.01 4.05 -7.35
CA LEU A 90 -2.51 5.40 -7.53
C LEU A 90 -1.31 6.36 -7.60
N ASN A 91 -1.22 7.07 -8.72
CA ASN A 91 -0.28 8.15 -8.92
C ASN A 91 -1.03 9.43 -9.28
N LYS A 92 -0.47 10.59 -8.92
CA LYS A 92 -1.06 11.91 -9.21
C LYS A 92 -1.10 12.20 -10.72
N ASN A 93 -0.28 11.49 -11.52
CA ASN A 93 -0.17 11.71 -12.95
C ASN A 93 -0.34 10.38 -13.71
N PRO A 94 -1.56 10.04 -14.18
CA PRO A 94 -1.84 8.76 -14.82
C PRO A 94 -0.99 8.52 -16.09
N ASN A 95 -0.48 9.58 -16.72
CA ASN A 95 0.37 9.50 -17.92
C ASN A 95 1.83 9.10 -17.66
N TRP A 96 2.30 9.04 -16.40
CA TRP A 96 3.66 8.58 -16.10
C TRP A 96 3.89 7.12 -16.55
N PHE A 97 2.86 6.28 -16.44
CA PHE A 97 2.94 4.88 -16.84
C PHE A 97 3.16 4.69 -18.35
N GLN A 98 2.79 5.65 -19.22
CA GLN A 98 3.04 5.54 -20.66
C GLN A 98 4.54 5.58 -21.01
N PHE A 99 5.39 6.12 -20.15
CA PHE A 99 6.84 6.21 -20.38
C PHE A 99 7.64 5.00 -19.88
N HIS A 100 7.02 4.04 -19.19
CA HIS A 100 7.73 2.88 -18.62
C HIS A 100 7.32 1.52 -19.23
N TRP A 101 6.36 1.49 -20.16
CA TRP A 101 6.03 0.30 -20.96
C TRP A 101 6.64 0.33 -22.39
N ARG A 102 7.73 1.09 -22.58
CA ARG A 102 8.60 0.99 -23.77
C ARG A 102 10.00 0.58 -23.34
N ARG A 103 10.17 -0.64 -22.84
CA ARG A 103 11.37 -1.47 -22.97
C ARG A 103 10.98 -2.93 -22.92
#